data_AF-A0A1W6YXL9-F1
#
_entry.id   AF-A0A1W6YXL9-F1
#
_cell.length_a   1.000
_cell.length_b   1.000
_cell.length_c   1.000
_cell.angle_alpha   90.00
_cell.angle_beta   90.00
_cell.angle_gamma   90.00
#
_symmetry.space_group_name_H-M   'P 1'
#
loop_
_entity.id
_entity.type
_entity.pdbx_description
1 polymer ?
#
loop_
_entity_poly.entity_id
_entity_poly.type
_entity_poly.pdbx_seq_one_letter_code
_entity_poly.pdbx_strand_id
1 'polypeptide(L)'
;MYDSFLSGTDTSMVADWALAFASILATSEAVLRATSQAVLRQNQRVDEQVKKMNVYEDAKSAVANLLGKFSPQAENDAKLGDAEDKGGSIPDSLSKLNKALVDLGFTDDPNKWTKDNTKGDFEALRTTLDGKSQTLGTEQNLQSTRMNSMVGRMSADMTQQSNIVKAEGNLLMNVARNSG
;
A
#
# COMPACT_ATOMS: atom_id res chain seq x y z
N MET A 1 28.93 -55.84 -41.50
CA MET A 1 28.32 -56.05 -40.16
C MET A 1 28.45 -54.75 -39.36
N TYR A 2 27.85 -53.67 -39.88
CA TYR A 2 27.77 -52.37 -39.21
C TYR A 2 26.41 -51.78 -39.57
N ASP A 3 25.37 -52.41 -39.04
CA ASP A 3 24.05 -51.82 -38.93
C ASP A 3 23.76 -51.66 -37.45
N SER A 4 22.96 -50.65 -37.12
CA SER A 4 22.41 -50.33 -35.79
C SER A 4 23.33 -49.65 -34.80
N PHE A 5 23.55 -48.34 -34.96
CA PHE A 5 23.88 -47.47 -33.82
C PHE A 5 23.21 -46.07 -33.83
N LEU A 6 22.19 -45.83 -34.67
CA LEU A 6 21.57 -44.50 -34.77
C LEU A 6 20.05 -44.56 -34.99
N SER A 7 19.29 -45.29 -34.17
CA SER A 7 17.82 -45.30 -34.26
C SER A 7 17.12 -45.11 -32.92
N GLY A 8 17.71 -44.32 -32.02
CA GLY A 8 17.15 -44.11 -30.68
C GLY A 8 17.37 -42.69 -30.18
N THR A 9 16.98 -41.67 -30.95
CA THR A 9 16.57 -40.44 -30.29
C THR A 9 15.30 -40.78 -29.53
N ASP A 10 15.46 -40.99 -28.24
CA ASP A 10 14.40 -41.40 -27.33
C ASP A 10 13.35 -40.28 -27.28
N THR A 11 12.33 -40.39 -28.13
CA THR A 11 11.23 -39.42 -28.22
C THR A 11 10.50 -39.30 -26.88
N SER A 12 10.63 -40.31 -26.00
CA SER A 12 10.14 -40.26 -24.62
C SER A 12 10.85 -39.19 -23.78
N MET A 13 12.18 -39.06 -23.88
CA MET A 13 12.92 -38.01 -23.18
C MET A 13 12.51 -36.61 -23.64
N VAL A 14 12.32 -36.41 -24.94
CA VAL A 14 11.89 -35.10 -25.48
C VAL A 14 10.48 -34.75 -24.99
N ALA A 15 9.58 -35.72 -24.93
CA ALA A 15 8.23 -35.54 -24.42
C ALA A 15 8.19 -35.25 -22.91
N ASP A 16 8.99 -35.97 -22.11
CA ASP A 16 9.08 -35.77 -20.66
C ASP A 16 9.68 -34.40 -20.32
N TRP A 17 10.66 -33.94 -21.10
CA TRP A 17 11.20 -32.59 -20.98
C TRP A 17 10.18 -31.52 -21.36
N ALA A 18 9.46 -31.70 -22.47
CA ALA A 18 8.41 -30.77 -22.88
C ALA A 18 7.29 -30.64 -21.83
N LEU A 19 6.91 -31.75 -21.17
CA LEU A 19 5.97 -31.76 -20.06
C LEU A 19 6.51 -31.02 -18.82
N ALA A 20 7.77 -31.26 -18.46
CA ALA A 20 8.42 -30.56 -17.35
C ALA A 20 8.49 -29.04 -17.61
N PHE A 21 8.83 -28.62 -18.84
CA PHE A 21 8.87 -27.21 -19.22
C PHE A 21 7.48 -26.55 -19.22
N ALA A 22 6.47 -27.21 -19.79
CA ALA A 22 5.09 -26.71 -19.78
C ALA A 22 4.56 -26.51 -18.34
N SER A 23 4.90 -27.44 -17.44
CA SER A 23 4.56 -27.33 -16.01
C SER A 23 5.25 -26.14 -15.32
N ILE A 24 6.54 -25.90 -15.61
CA ILE A 24 7.29 -24.76 -15.08
C ILE A 24 6.72 -23.43 -15.59
N LEU A 25 6.42 -23.33 -16.89
CA LEU A 25 5.80 -22.14 -17.51
C LEU A 25 4.42 -21.86 -16.91
N ALA A 26 3.56 -22.86 -16.81
CA ALA A 26 2.22 -22.72 -16.24
C ALA A 26 2.27 -22.27 -14.76
N THR A 27 3.18 -22.84 -13.98
CA THR A 27 3.40 -22.45 -12.58
C THR A 27 3.88 -21.00 -12.49
N SER A 28 4.82 -20.61 -13.35
CA SER A 28 5.38 -19.27 -13.37
C SER A 28 4.37 -18.21 -13.82
N GLU A 29 3.52 -18.49 -14.81
CA GLU A 29 2.40 -17.62 -15.18
C GLU A 29 1.40 -17.45 -14.04
N ALA A 30 1.06 -18.52 -13.32
CA ALA A 30 0.17 -18.47 -12.18
C ALA A 30 0.74 -17.58 -11.06
N VAL A 31 2.04 -17.70 -10.78
CA VAL A 31 2.76 -16.86 -9.79
C VAL A 31 2.80 -15.40 -10.22
N LEU A 32 3.08 -15.10 -11.50
CA LEU A 32 3.07 -13.74 -12.02
C LEU A 32 1.69 -13.09 -11.92
N ARG A 33 0.62 -13.82 -12.30
CA ARG A 33 -0.76 -13.33 -12.18
C ARG A 33 -1.13 -13.07 -10.72
N ALA A 34 -0.81 -13.99 -9.81
CA ALA A 34 -1.08 -13.83 -8.38
C ALA A 34 -0.34 -12.63 -7.79
N THR A 35 0.94 -12.46 -8.16
CA THR A 35 1.78 -11.35 -7.71
C THR A 35 1.28 -10.00 -8.26
N SER A 36 0.91 -9.95 -9.54
CA SER A 36 0.31 -8.76 -10.16
C SER A 36 -0.99 -8.34 -9.46
N GLN A 37 -1.88 -9.29 -9.15
CA GLN A 37 -3.09 -9.01 -8.38
C GLN A 37 -2.80 -8.53 -6.96
N ALA A 38 -1.77 -9.09 -6.31
CA ALA A 38 -1.35 -8.66 -4.97
C ALA A 38 -0.82 -7.23 -4.98
N VAL A 39 -0.02 -6.85 -5.99
CA VAL A 39 0.47 -5.47 -6.18
C VAL A 39 -0.68 -4.51 -6.43
N LEU A 40 -1.65 -4.85 -7.28
CA LEU A 40 -2.83 -4.00 -7.53
C LEU A 40 -3.65 -3.75 -6.25
N ARG A 41 -3.94 -4.80 -5.48
CA ARG A 41 -4.64 -4.66 -4.19
C ARG A 41 -3.84 -3.83 -3.20
N GLN A 42 -2.51 -3.94 -3.25
CA GLN A 42 -1.65 -3.15 -2.39
C GLN A 42 -1.63 -1.67 -2.78
N ASN A 43 -1.58 -1.34 -4.07
CA ASN A 43 -1.67 0.04 -4.54
C ASN A 43 -2.97 0.71 -4.11
N GLN A 44 -4.11 0.00 -4.23
CA GLN A 44 -5.40 0.51 -3.76
C GLN A 44 -5.39 0.85 -2.26
N ARG A 45 -4.78 -0.01 -1.44
CA ARG A 45 -4.63 0.24 0.00
C ARG A 45 -3.73 1.44 0.29
N VAL A 46 -2.63 1.59 -0.44
CA VAL A 46 -1.73 2.74 -0.30
C VAL A 46 -2.48 4.03 -0.63
N ASP A 47 -3.24 4.07 -1.74
CA ASP A 47 -4.03 5.24 -2.12
C ASP A 47 -5.06 5.62 -1.04
N GLU A 48 -5.77 4.64 -0.48
CA GLU A 48 -6.70 4.86 0.64
C GLU A 48 -5.98 5.39 1.88
N GLN A 49 -4.79 4.87 2.19
CA GLN A 49 -4.00 5.33 3.33
C GLN A 49 -3.48 6.76 3.13
N VAL A 50 -3.05 7.13 1.92
CA VAL A 50 -2.64 8.50 1.59
C VAL A 50 -3.82 9.46 1.77
N LYS A 51 -5.00 9.10 1.26
CA LYS A 51 -6.23 9.89 1.46
C LYS A 51 -6.51 10.08 2.95
N LYS A 52 -6.49 9.02 3.75
CA LYS A 52 -6.69 9.11 5.20
C LYS A 52 -5.65 9.99 5.87
N MET A 53 -4.38 9.91 5.46
CA MET A 53 -3.32 10.71 6.05
C MET A 53 -3.50 12.21 5.77
N ASN A 54 -3.93 12.58 4.57
CA ASN A 54 -4.27 13.97 4.26
C ASN A 54 -5.40 14.49 5.16
N VAL A 55 -6.44 13.68 5.40
CA VAL A 55 -7.53 14.06 6.31
C VAL A 55 -7.05 14.16 7.76
N TYR A 56 -6.11 13.31 8.19
CA TYR A 56 -5.46 13.47 9.51
C TYR A 56 -4.70 14.80 9.63
N GLU A 57 -3.96 15.20 8.59
CA GLU A 57 -3.24 16.48 8.60
C GLU A 57 -4.21 17.67 8.60
N ASP A 58 -5.31 17.58 7.85
CA ASP A 58 -6.39 18.58 7.88
C ASP A 58 -7.00 18.70 9.28
N ALA A 59 -7.29 17.56 9.92
CA ALA A 59 -7.82 17.52 11.29
C ALA A 59 -6.83 18.13 12.30
N LYS A 60 -5.54 17.76 12.22
CA LYS A 60 -4.49 18.31 13.09
C LYS A 60 -4.31 19.80 12.91
N SER A 61 -4.31 20.28 11.67
CA SER A 61 -4.23 21.71 11.37
C SER A 61 -5.42 22.46 11.94
N ALA A 62 -6.63 21.93 11.80
CA ALA A 62 -7.83 22.52 12.39
C ALA A 62 -7.76 22.56 13.93
N VAL A 63 -7.35 21.48 14.59
CA VAL A 63 -7.15 21.46 16.06
C VAL A 63 -6.07 22.44 16.49
N ALA A 64 -4.95 22.52 15.78
CA ALA A 64 -3.87 23.46 16.10
C ALA A 64 -4.34 24.92 15.98
N ASN A 65 -5.12 25.24 14.95
CA ASN A 65 -5.71 26.57 14.78
C ASN A 65 -6.66 26.92 15.93
N LEU A 66 -7.47 25.96 16.38
CA LEU A 66 -8.38 26.13 17.53
C LEU A 66 -7.61 26.29 18.84
N LEU A 67 -6.58 25.46 19.07
CA LEU A 67 -5.70 25.57 20.23
C LEU A 67 -4.97 26.92 20.28
N GLY A 68 -4.58 27.46 19.12
CA GLY A 68 -3.95 28.77 19.00
C GLY A 68 -4.87 29.96 19.35
N LYS A 69 -6.19 29.75 19.47
CA LYS A 69 -7.12 30.80 19.93
C LYS A 69 -7.10 30.97 21.44
N PHE A 70 -6.75 29.93 22.18
CA PHE A 70 -6.64 30.02 23.63
C PHE A 70 -5.44 30.88 24.02
N SER A 71 -5.59 31.65 25.10
CA SER A 71 -4.45 32.33 25.71
C SER A 71 -3.38 31.32 26.14
N PRO A 72 -2.08 31.62 26.03
CA PRO A 72 -1.02 30.75 26.54
C PRO A 72 -1.20 30.42 28.04
N GLN A 73 -1.82 31.32 28.80
CA GLN A 73 -2.13 31.17 30.22
C GLN A 73 -3.52 30.58 30.50
N ALA A 74 -4.28 30.21 29.46
CA ALA A 74 -5.60 29.61 29.64
C ALA A 74 -5.48 28.24 30.30
N GLU A 75 -6.30 28.03 31.34
CA GLU A 75 -6.47 26.74 31.99
C GLU A 75 -7.19 25.74 31.07
N ASN A 76 -7.13 24.45 31.41
CA ASN A 76 -7.64 23.38 30.57
C ASN A 76 -9.16 23.38 30.43
N ASP A 77 -9.87 23.98 31.38
CA ASP A 77 -11.33 24.14 31.41
C ASP A 77 -11.82 25.38 30.65
N ALA A 78 -10.90 26.23 30.17
CA ALA A 78 -11.24 27.38 29.35
C ALA A 78 -12.01 26.91 28.10
N LYS A 79 -13.17 27.52 27.86
CA LYS A 79 -14.01 27.20 26.70
C LYS A 79 -13.56 27.99 25.48
N LEU A 80 -13.69 27.37 24.31
CA LEU A 80 -13.33 28.01 23.05
C LEU A 80 -14.19 29.26 22.75
N GLY A 81 -15.45 29.28 23.20
CA GLY A 81 -16.34 30.43 23.07
C GLY A 81 -15.87 31.68 23.81
N ASP A 82 -15.01 31.51 24.82
CA ASP A 82 -14.44 32.60 25.62
C ASP A 82 -13.07 33.07 25.07
N ALA A 83 -12.56 32.41 24.02
CA ALA A 83 -11.27 32.69 23.41
C ALA A 83 -11.34 33.89 22.43
N GLU A 84 -10.26 34.67 22.36
CA GLU A 84 -10.18 35.82 21.45
C GLU A 84 -10.09 35.34 19.98
N ASP A 85 -10.96 35.86 19.12
CA ASP A 85 -10.87 35.56 17.68
C ASP A 85 -9.75 36.37 17.00
N LYS A 86 -8.52 35.89 17.17
CA LYS A 86 -7.32 36.44 16.51
C LYS A 86 -7.22 35.94 15.07
N GLY A 87 -7.98 36.53 14.15
CA GLY A 87 -7.70 36.48 12.72
C GLY A 87 -8.11 35.20 11.97
N GLY A 88 -9.15 34.51 12.42
CA GLY A 88 -9.72 33.41 11.64
C GLY A 88 -10.94 32.80 12.31
N SER A 89 -12.08 32.80 11.60
CA SER A 89 -13.39 32.37 12.10
C SER A 89 -13.30 31.04 12.87
N ILE A 90 -13.57 31.08 14.18
CA ILE A 90 -13.77 29.89 15.02
C ILE A 90 -14.79 28.93 14.38
N PRO A 91 -15.95 29.41 13.87
CA PRO A 91 -16.90 28.57 13.12
C PRO A 91 -16.28 27.78 11.96
N ASP A 92 -15.40 28.40 11.18
CA ASP A 92 -14.81 27.75 10.00
C ASP A 92 -13.84 26.64 10.41
N SER A 93 -13.06 26.87 11.47
CA SER A 93 -12.12 25.88 11.99
C SER A 93 -12.84 24.70 12.64
N LEU A 94 -13.94 24.94 13.37
CA LEU A 94 -14.81 23.89 13.91
C LEU A 94 -15.48 23.08 12.79
N SER A 95 -15.96 23.74 11.74
CA SER A 95 -16.57 23.07 10.58
C SER A 95 -15.58 22.15 9.87
N LYS A 96 -14.35 22.63 9.63
CA LYS A 96 -13.27 21.82 9.06
C LYS A 96 -12.90 20.65 9.96
N LEU A 97 -12.80 20.88 11.27
CA LEU A 97 -12.49 19.82 12.23
C LEU A 97 -13.56 18.74 12.22
N ASN A 98 -14.83 19.11 12.40
CA ASN A 98 -15.92 18.14 12.45
C ASN A 98 -16.01 17.34 11.15
N LYS A 99 -15.88 18.00 9.99
CA LYS A 99 -15.84 17.30 8.70
C LYS A 99 -14.70 16.29 8.65
N ALA A 100 -13.49 16.69 9.02
CA ALA A 100 -12.34 15.79 9.00
C ALA A 100 -12.51 14.61 9.97
N LEU A 101 -13.09 14.83 11.15
CA LEU A 101 -13.35 13.76 12.12
C LEU A 101 -14.42 12.77 11.66
N VAL A 102 -15.46 13.25 10.97
CA VAL A 102 -16.46 12.39 10.31
C VAL A 102 -15.80 11.58 9.20
N ASP A 103 -15.00 12.21 8.34
CA ASP A 103 -14.29 11.55 7.25
C ASP A 103 -13.28 10.50 7.77
N LEU A 104 -12.75 10.69 8.98
CA LEU A 104 -11.88 9.73 9.68
C LEU A 104 -12.63 8.67 10.50
N GLY A 105 -13.95 8.78 10.64
CA GLY A 105 -14.77 7.87 11.44
C GLY A 105 -14.58 7.98 12.96
N PHE A 106 -14.13 9.13 13.46
CA PHE A 106 -14.04 9.39 14.91
C PHE A 106 -15.38 9.73 15.53
N THR A 107 -16.30 10.28 14.73
CA THR A 107 -17.65 10.61 15.14
C THR A 107 -18.57 10.58 13.94
N ASP A 108 -19.83 10.18 14.15
CA ASP A 108 -20.87 10.27 13.13
C ASP A 108 -21.61 11.62 13.18
N ASP A 109 -21.34 12.43 14.21
CA ASP A 109 -22.00 13.71 14.42
C ASP A 109 -21.15 14.87 13.85
N PRO A 110 -21.60 15.53 12.76
CA PRO A 110 -20.88 16.64 12.14
C PRO A 110 -20.88 17.91 12.99
N ASN A 111 -21.51 17.91 14.17
CA ASN A 111 -21.50 19.01 15.12
C ASN A 111 -20.98 18.60 16.50
N LYS A 112 -20.25 17.48 16.59
CA LYS A 112 -19.73 16.95 17.86
C LYS A 112 -18.85 17.96 18.60
N TRP A 113 -18.01 18.68 17.87
CA TRP A 113 -17.12 19.71 18.41
C TRP A 113 -17.73 21.09 18.22
N THR A 114 -17.87 21.81 19.31
CA THR A 114 -18.51 23.13 19.39
C THR A 114 -17.63 24.12 20.15
N LYS A 115 -18.17 25.33 20.34
CA LYS A 115 -17.54 26.41 21.10
C LYS A 115 -17.50 26.12 22.61
N ASP A 116 -18.34 25.20 23.08
CA ASP A 116 -18.42 24.83 24.49
C ASP A 116 -17.34 23.83 24.90
N ASN A 117 -16.65 23.24 23.93
CA ASN A 117 -15.49 22.40 24.19
C ASN A 117 -14.35 23.20 24.79
N THR A 118 -13.63 22.54 25.68
CA THR A 118 -12.56 23.12 26.46
C THR A 118 -11.22 22.94 25.77
N LYS A 119 -10.23 23.76 26.17
CA LYS A 119 -8.83 23.58 25.74
C LYS A 119 -8.36 22.15 25.96
N GLY A 120 -8.66 21.56 27.12
CA GLY A 120 -8.30 20.19 27.46
C GLY A 120 -8.90 19.15 26.51
N ASP A 121 -10.13 19.36 26.03
CA ASP A 121 -10.75 18.48 25.04
C ASP A 121 -9.99 18.51 23.71
N PHE A 122 -9.61 19.71 23.24
CA PHE A 122 -8.85 19.87 22.00
C PHE A 122 -7.42 19.35 22.13
N GLU A 123 -6.76 19.48 23.28
CA GLU A 123 -5.45 18.89 23.54
C GLU A 123 -5.53 17.35 23.54
N ALA A 124 -6.53 16.78 24.20
CA ALA A 124 -6.76 15.33 24.20
C ALA A 124 -7.05 14.80 22.78
N LEU A 125 -7.85 15.54 22.00
CA LEU A 125 -8.10 15.23 20.60
C LEU A 125 -6.81 15.27 19.77
N ARG A 126 -5.99 16.31 19.93
CA ARG A 126 -4.69 16.44 19.26
C ARG A 126 -3.82 15.23 19.55
N THR A 127 -3.66 14.86 20.82
CA THR A 127 -2.87 13.67 21.21
C THR A 127 -3.39 12.40 20.55
N THR A 128 -4.72 12.25 20.47
CA THR A 128 -5.35 11.08 19.83
C THR A 128 -5.07 11.07 18.32
N LEU A 129 -5.22 12.21 17.64
CA LEU A 129 -4.92 12.35 16.22
C LEU A 129 -3.43 12.11 15.92
N ASP A 130 -2.53 12.57 16.77
CA ASP A 130 -1.09 12.34 16.66
C ASP A 130 -0.75 10.86 16.78
N GLY A 131 -1.26 10.17 17.80
CA GLY A 131 -1.03 8.73 17.98
C GLY A 131 -1.59 7.88 16.81
N LYS A 132 -2.76 8.23 16.29
CA LYS A 132 -3.38 7.52 15.17
C LYS A 132 -2.66 7.78 13.84
N SER A 133 -2.23 9.01 13.59
CA SER A 133 -1.41 9.39 12.43
C SER A 133 -0.05 8.67 12.44
N GLN A 134 0.62 8.57 13.60
CA GLN A 134 1.87 7.80 13.73
C GLN A 134 1.67 6.30 13.46
N THR A 135 0.56 5.73 13.95
CA THR A 135 0.21 4.33 13.67
C THR A 135 0.01 4.12 12.17
N LEU A 136 -0.73 5.01 11.51
CA LEU A 136 -0.96 4.96 10.07
C LEU A 136 0.36 5.07 9.27
N GLY A 137 1.26 5.98 9.66
CA GLY A 137 2.57 6.11 9.04
C GLY A 137 3.44 4.86 9.21
N THR A 138 3.38 4.21 10.37
CA THR A 138 4.06 2.92 10.61
C THR A 138 3.50 1.81 9.72
N GLU A 139 2.17 1.74 9.61
CA GLU A 139 1.50 0.78 8.72
C GLU A 139 1.88 1.00 7.24
N GLN A 140 1.95 2.25 6.78
CA GLN A 140 2.40 2.59 5.43
C GLN A 140 3.84 2.12 5.18
N ASN A 141 4.76 2.33 6.12
CA ASN A 141 6.15 1.89 5.99
C ASN A 141 6.25 0.35 5.88
N LEU A 142 5.49 -0.37 6.69
CA LEU A 142 5.42 -1.83 6.61
C LEU A 142 4.82 -2.31 5.28
N GLN A 143 3.80 -1.62 4.78
CA GLN A 143 3.23 -1.91 3.47
C GLN A 143 4.24 -1.65 2.35
N SER A 144 4.89 -0.49 2.30
CA SER A 144 5.93 -0.18 1.32
C SER A 144 7.04 -1.24 1.30
N THR A 145 7.45 -1.72 2.48
CA THR A 145 8.43 -2.82 2.59
C THR A 145 7.91 -4.12 1.95
N ARG A 146 6.65 -4.50 2.21
CA ARG A 146 6.02 -5.67 1.58
C ARG A 146 5.90 -5.50 0.06
N MET A 147 5.56 -4.31 -0.41
CA MET A 147 5.44 -3.99 -1.83
C MET A 147 6.78 -4.15 -2.54
N ASN A 148 7.84 -3.57 -1.97
CA ASN A 148 9.20 -3.69 -2.50
C ASN A 148 9.64 -5.16 -2.57
N SER A 149 9.30 -5.97 -1.56
CA SER A 149 9.59 -7.41 -1.58
C SER A 149 8.84 -8.14 -2.70
N MET A 150 7.56 -7.83 -2.93
CA MET A 150 6.78 -8.44 -4.01
C MET A 150 7.30 -8.05 -5.40
N VAL A 151 7.64 -6.78 -5.60
CA VAL A 151 8.23 -6.29 -6.85
C VAL A 151 9.59 -6.95 -7.10
N GLY A 152 10.41 -7.09 -6.07
CA GLY A 152 11.69 -7.81 -6.15
C GLY A 152 11.53 -9.27 -6.59
N ARG A 153 10.56 -9.99 -6.02
CA ARG A 153 10.22 -11.36 -6.42
C ARG A 153 9.73 -11.43 -7.87
N MET A 154 8.83 -10.53 -8.26
CA MET A 154 8.31 -10.47 -9.62
C MET A 154 9.43 -10.28 -10.67
N SER A 155 10.40 -9.40 -10.38
CA SER A 155 11.55 -9.19 -11.25
C SER A 155 12.45 -10.43 -11.38
N ALA A 156 12.67 -11.15 -10.28
CA ALA A 156 13.42 -12.41 -10.28
C ALA A 156 12.69 -13.49 -11.11
N ASP A 157 11.37 -13.62 -10.94
CA ASP A 157 10.56 -14.59 -11.68
C ASP A 157 10.53 -14.29 -13.18
N MET A 158 10.38 -13.01 -13.57
CA MET A 158 10.47 -12.59 -14.98
C MET A 158 11.84 -12.92 -15.60
N THR A 159 12.92 -12.72 -14.84
CA THR A 159 14.27 -13.07 -15.28
C THR A 159 14.41 -14.58 -15.47
N GLN A 160 13.87 -15.37 -14.53
CA GLN A 160 13.86 -16.83 -14.63
C GLN A 160 13.07 -17.30 -15.86
N GLN A 161 11.88 -16.74 -16.12
CA GLN A 161 11.12 -17.03 -17.33
C GLN A 161 11.91 -16.72 -18.60
N SER A 162 12.56 -15.55 -18.67
CA SER A 162 13.38 -15.20 -19.83
C SER A 162 14.51 -16.21 -20.06
N ASN A 163 15.16 -16.67 -18.99
CA ASN A 163 16.21 -17.68 -19.08
C ASN A 163 15.66 -19.04 -19.52
N ILE A 164 14.46 -19.44 -19.07
CA ILE A 164 13.79 -20.67 -19.51
C ILE A 164 13.46 -20.60 -21.00
N VAL A 165 12.87 -19.50 -21.48
CA VAL A 165 12.54 -19.31 -22.91
C VAL A 165 13.81 -19.32 -23.78
N LYS A 166 14.90 -18.70 -23.31
CA LYS A 166 16.19 -18.76 -24.03
C LYS A 166 16.76 -20.17 -24.08
N ALA A 167 16.65 -20.93 -22.98
CA ALA A 167 17.06 -22.33 -22.95
C ALA A 167 16.23 -23.19 -23.91
N GLU A 168 14.92 -22.95 -24.00
CA GLU A 168 14.03 -23.59 -24.98
C GLU A 168 14.49 -23.33 -26.42
N GLY A 169 14.73 -22.06 -26.78
CA GLY A 169 15.22 -21.70 -28.11
C GLY A 169 16.54 -22.38 -28.48
N ASN A 170 17.47 -22.46 -27.53
CA ASN A 170 18.75 -23.15 -27.73
C ASN A 170 18.58 -24.67 -27.89
N LEU A 171 17.68 -25.27 -27.12
CA LEU A 171 17.39 -26.71 -27.21
C LEU A 171 16.72 -27.06 -28.55
N LEU A 172 15.71 -26.29 -28.97
CA LEU A 172 15.05 -26.47 -30.27
C LEU A 172 16.04 -26.36 -31.43
N MET A 173 16.96 -25.37 -31.39
CA MET A 173 18.03 -25.26 -32.39
C MET A 173 18.99 -26.45 -32.38
N ASN A 174 19.41 -26.92 -31.20
CA ASN A 174 20.32 -28.06 -31.09
C ASN A 174 19.67 -29.36 -31.55
N VAL A 175 18.39 -29.59 -31.23
CA VAL A 175 17.64 -30.75 -31.74
C VAL A 175 17.54 -30.65 -33.26
N ALA A 176 17.08 -29.53 -33.81
CA ALA A 176 16.95 -29.33 -35.25
C ALA A 176 18.29 -29.51 -36.00
N ARG A 177 19.41 -29.12 -35.39
CA ARG A 177 20.76 -29.26 -35.94
C ARG A 177 21.30 -30.69 -35.89
N ASN A 178 20.91 -31.48 -34.89
CA ASN A 178 21.35 -32.86 -34.73
C ASN A 178 20.43 -33.88 -35.40
N SER A 179 19.20 -33.49 -35.75
CA SER A 179 18.21 -34.34 -36.43
C SER A 179 18.09 -34.10 -37.94
N GLY A 180 18.82 -33.13 -38.49
CA GLY A 180 18.99 -32.92 -39.93
C GLY A 180 20.35 -33.42 -40.40
#